data_AF-A0A9Q3DTY6-F1
#
_entry.id   AF-A0A9Q3DTY6-F1
#
_cell.length_a   1.000
_cell.length_b   1.000
_cell.length_c   1.000
_cell.angle_alpha   90.00
_cell.angle_beta   90.00
_cell.angle_gamma   90.00
#
_symmetry.space_group_name_H-M   'P 1'
#
loop_
_entity.id
_entity.type
_entity.pdbx_description
1 polymer ?
#
loop_
_entity_poly.entity_id
_entity_poly.type
_entity_poly.pdbx_seq_one_letter_code
_entity_poly.pdbx_strand_id
1 'polypeptide(L)'
;MKEIHGRRNWPWWKSKIIQKYSNGTWIWQKTMSFENEKYSVDKDPYQWCLRQSKRLKAIDPQMKIQIRNHNLLTQIPEELKHAVKCRCNHNCTLDDIEKNLQDSRKRTNIGK
;
A
#
# COMPACT_ATOMS: atom_id res chain seq x y z
N MET A 1 -31.12 30.72 2.38
CA MET A 1 -30.06 30.89 1.36
C MET A 1 -29.64 29.51 0.87
N LYS A 2 -29.86 29.19 -0.41
CA LYS A 2 -29.37 27.92 -0.99
C LYS A 2 -27.87 28.09 -1.26
N GLU A 3 -27.04 27.32 -0.56
CA GLU A 3 -25.60 27.30 -0.86
C GLU A 3 -25.39 26.91 -2.32
N ILE A 4 -24.67 27.76 -3.06
CA ILE A 4 -24.35 27.55 -4.47
C ILE A 4 -23.36 26.38 -4.53
N HIS A 5 -23.88 25.15 -4.67
CA HIS A 5 -23.12 23.89 -4.65
C HIS A 5 -22.05 23.76 -5.77
N GLY A 6 -21.90 24.76 -6.63
CA GLY A 6 -21.00 24.73 -7.79
C GLY A 6 -19.58 25.30 -7.59
N ARG A 7 -19.23 25.93 -6.45
CA ARG A 7 -17.90 26.58 -6.25
C ARG A 7 -17.05 25.98 -5.13
N ARG A 8 -17.15 24.69 -4.86
CA ARG A 8 -16.28 24.03 -3.88
C ARG A 8 -15.06 23.43 -4.58
N ASN A 9 -13.87 23.66 -4.01
CA ASN A 9 -12.62 23.11 -4.56
C ASN A 9 -12.55 21.59 -4.39
N TRP A 10 -11.67 20.94 -5.16
CA TRP A 10 -11.53 19.48 -5.12
C TRP A 10 -11.21 18.90 -3.72
N PRO A 11 -10.32 19.50 -2.90
CA PRO A 11 -10.08 19.04 -1.54
C PRO A 11 -11.35 18.94 -0.68
N TRP A 12 -12.26 19.92 -0.81
CA TRP A 12 -13.53 19.91 -0.10
C TRP A 12 -14.43 18.75 -0.54
N TRP A 13 -14.57 18.54 -1.85
CA TRP A 13 -15.35 17.43 -2.39
C TRP A 13 -14.77 16.07 -1.97
N LYS A 14 -13.45 15.93 -2.05
CA LYS A 14 -12.75 14.73 -1.59
C LYS A 14 -13.03 14.46 -0.11
N SER A 15 -12.99 15.47 0.75
CA SER A 15 -13.31 15.34 2.17
C SER A 15 -14.76 14.86 2.39
N LYS A 16 -15.74 15.42 1.67
CA LYS A 16 -17.15 15.01 1.78
C LYS A 16 -17.42 13.59 1.27
N ILE A 17 -16.75 13.18 0.20
CA ILE A 17 -16.83 11.81 -0.30
C ILE A 17 -16.25 10.83 0.73
N ILE A 18 -15.08 11.14 1.30
CA ILE A 18 -14.48 10.33 2.36
C ILE A 18 -15.42 10.27 3.57
N GLN A 19 -15.95 11.41 4.04
CA GLN A 19 -16.87 11.45 5.18
C GLN A 19 -18.13 10.58 4.95
N LYS A 20 -18.67 10.57 3.73
CA LYS A 20 -19.91 9.86 3.41
C LYS A 20 -19.71 8.35 3.17
N TYR A 21 -18.59 7.96 2.55
CA TYR A 21 -18.39 6.59 2.07
C TYR A 21 -17.30 5.82 2.82
N SER A 22 -16.44 6.48 3.60
CA SER A 22 -15.41 5.84 4.42
C SER A 22 -15.96 5.46 5.79
N ASN A 23 -17.07 4.71 5.80
CA ASN A 23 -17.64 4.18 7.04
C ASN A 23 -16.75 3.08 7.64
N GLY A 24 -16.93 2.77 8.93
CA GLY A 24 -16.10 1.79 9.64
C GLY A 24 -16.05 0.42 8.95
N THR A 25 -17.15 -0.01 8.34
CA THR A 25 -17.23 -1.26 7.55
C THR A 25 -16.30 -1.23 6.34
N TRP A 26 -16.27 -0.12 5.58
CA TRP A 26 -15.39 0.02 4.43
C TRP A 26 -13.91 0.03 4.84
N ILE A 27 -13.57 0.76 5.91
CA ILE A 27 -12.20 0.76 6.45
C ILE A 27 -11.80 -0.65 6.86
N TRP A 28 -12.66 -1.35 7.61
CA TRP A 28 -12.44 -2.73 8.00
C TRP A 28 -12.21 -3.65 6.81
N GLN A 29 -13.03 -3.56 5.76
CA GLN A 29 -12.84 -4.33 4.51
C GLN A 29 -11.50 -4.04 3.84
N LYS A 30 -11.04 -2.78 3.83
CA LYS A 30 -9.72 -2.42 3.30
C LYS A 30 -8.58 -2.96 4.15
N THR A 31 -8.71 -2.93 5.48
CA THR A 31 -7.76 -3.54 6.41
C THR A 31 -7.66 -5.05 6.16
N MET A 32 -8.80 -5.76 6.12
CA MET A 32 -8.82 -7.19 5.83
C MET A 32 -8.22 -7.51 4.46
N SER A 33 -8.52 -6.70 3.44
CA SER A 33 -7.93 -6.88 2.11
C SER A 33 -6.41 -6.69 2.11
N PHE A 34 -5.90 -5.77 2.92
CA PHE A 34 -4.47 -5.55 3.08
C PHE A 34 -3.80 -6.73 3.81
N GLU A 35 -4.34 -7.16 4.94
CA GLU A 35 -3.78 -8.23 5.79
C GLU A 35 -3.83 -9.61 5.13
N ASN A 36 -4.87 -9.88 4.33
CA ASN A 36 -5.03 -11.18 3.66
C ASN A 36 -4.21 -11.31 2.37
N GLU A 37 -3.70 -10.21 1.81
CA GLU A 37 -2.96 -10.23 0.54
C GLU A 37 -1.45 -10.10 0.74
N LYS A 38 -0.83 -11.20 1.16
CA LYS A 38 0.63 -11.35 1.15
C LYS A 38 1.22 -11.26 -0.27
N TYR A 39 2.49 -10.89 -0.35
CA TYR A 39 3.25 -10.94 -1.59
C TYR A 39 3.52 -12.39 -2.02
N SER A 40 3.51 -12.65 -3.33
CA SER A 40 3.95 -13.89 -3.95
C SER A 40 4.83 -13.56 -5.16
N VAL A 41 5.83 -14.41 -5.45
CA VAL A 41 6.76 -14.26 -6.58
C VAL A 41 6.08 -14.25 -7.95
N ASP A 42 4.88 -14.80 -8.05
CA ASP A 42 4.10 -14.82 -9.30
C ASP A 42 3.48 -13.45 -9.62
N LYS A 43 3.35 -12.58 -8.61
CA LYS A 43 2.79 -11.24 -8.78
C LYS A 43 3.82 -10.28 -9.33
N ASP A 44 3.36 -9.32 -10.13
CA ASP A 44 4.19 -8.18 -10.51
C ASP A 44 4.49 -7.29 -9.28
N PRO A 45 5.78 -7.06 -8.94
CA PRO A 45 6.17 -6.30 -7.76
C PRO A 45 5.63 -4.86 -7.74
N TYR A 46 5.71 -4.16 -8.87
CA TYR A 46 5.24 -2.79 -9.01
C TYR A 46 3.73 -2.71 -8.73
N GLN A 47 2.95 -3.55 -9.42
CA GLN A 47 1.50 -3.57 -9.26
C GLN A 47 1.07 -3.95 -7.83
N TRP A 48 1.77 -4.90 -7.20
CA TRP A 48 1.46 -5.29 -5.83
C TRP A 48 1.79 -4.16 -4.84
N CYS A 49 2.99 -3.57 -4.91
CA CYS A 49 3.39 -2.44 -4.07
C CYS A 49 2.42 -1.25 -4.20
N LEU A 50 2.05 -0.90 -5.43
CA LEU A 50 1.10 0.19 -5.71
C LEU A 50 -0.28 -0.10 -5.10
N ARG A 51 -0.79 -1.32 -5.26
CA ARG A 51 -2.10 -1.74 -4.74
C ARG A 51 -2.15 -1.69 -3.22
N GLN A 52 -1.16 -2.26 -2.55
CA GLN A 52 -1.10 -2.26 -1.09
C GLN A 52 -0.88 -0.86 -0.52
N SER A 53 -0.03 -0.05 -1.16
CA SER A 53 0.16 1.37 -0.80
C SER A 53 -1.13 2.17 -0.91
N LYS A 54 -1.95 1.92 -1.95
CA LYS A 54 -3.28 2.53 -2.09
C LYS A 54 -4.25 2.09 -0.98
N ARG A 55 -4.22 0.83 -0.55
CA ARG A 55 -5.04 0.34 0.58
C ARG A 55 -4.66 0.99 1.89
N LEU A 56 -3.36 1.10 2.18
CA LEU A 56 -2.88 1.78 3.38
C LEU A 56 -3.26 3.26 3.40
N LYS A 57 -3.15 3.97 2.27
CA LYS A 57 -3.61 5.36 2.13
C LYS A 57 -5.14 5.50 2.25
N ALA A 58 -5.89 4.46 1.91
CA ALA A 58 -7.33 4.42 2.07
C ALA A 58 -7.74 4.22 3.54
N ILE A 59 -7.01 3.38 4.27
CA ILE A 59 -7.21 3.12 5.70
C ILE A 59 -6.84 4.35 6.53
N ASP A 60 -5.65 4.92 6.29
CA ASP A 60 -5.19 6.14 6.94
C ASP A 60 -4.53 7.07 5.90
N PRO A 61 -5.26 8.10 5.46
CA PRO A 61 -4.73 9.09 4.51
C PRO A 61 -3.55 9.91 5.03
N GLN A 62 -3.38 10.01 6.35
CA GLN A 62 -2.31 10.77 7.01
C GLN A 62 -1.15 9.88 7.47
N MET A 63 -1.16 8.61 7.09
CA MET A 63 -0.12 7.64 7.44
C MET A 63 1.26 8.12 7.00
N LYS A 64 2.20 8.18 7.96
CA LYS A 64 3.61 8.49 7.69
C LYS A 64 4.19 7.47 6.70
N ILE A 65 5.04 7.94 5.79
CA ILE A 65 5.65 7.12 4.74
C ILE A 65 6.40 5.92 5.35
N GLN A 66 7.11 6.14 6.46
CA GLN A 66 7.87 5.10 7.17
C GLN A 66 6.95 4.01 7.71
N ILE A 67 5.83 4.38 8.31
CA ILE A 67 4.83 3.44 8.84
C ILE A 67 4.21 2.65 7.68
N ARG A 68 3.84 3.33 6.59
CA ARG A 68 3.30 2.67 5.39
C ARG A 68 4.28 1.63 4.83
N ASN A 69 5.55 2.01 4.70
CA ASN A 69 6.57 1.14 4.13
C ASN A 69 6.89 -0.02 5.09
N HIS A 70 6.91 0.22 6.40
CA HIS A 70 6.99 -0.85 7.40
C HIS A 70 5.83 -1.85 7.26
N ASN A 71 4.59 -1.36 7.17
CA ASN A 71 3.42 -2.19 6.97
C ASN A 71 3.50 -2.99 5.66
N LEU A 72 3.99 -2.40 4.56
CA LEU A 72 4.22 -3.16 3.32
C LEU A 72 5.20 -4.31 3.53
N LEU A 73 6.30 -4.08 4.26
CA LEU A 73 7.28 -5.12 4.56
C LEU A 73 6.69 -6.23 5.45
N THR A 74 5.67 -5.98 6.28
CA THR A 74 5.02 -7.05 7.06
C THR A 74 4.21 -8.01 6.19
N GLN A 75 3.80 -7.59 4.99
CA GLN A 75 3.07 -8.42 4.03
C GLN A 75 3.98 -9.28 3.13
N ILE A 76 5.30 -9.22 3.33
CA ILE A 76 6.27 -10.08 2.64
C ILE A 76 6.37 -11.41 3.39
N PRO A 77 6.24 -12.57 2.71
CA PRO A 77 6.36 -13.88 3.33
C PRO A 77 7.77 -14.11 3.91
N GLU A 78 7.87 -14.95 4.95
CA GLU A 78 9.11 -15.19 5.70
C GLU A 78 10.25 -15.64 4.79
N GLU A 79 9.95 -16.47 3.79
CA GLU A 79 10.90 -16.98 2.79
C GLU A 79 11.64 -15.87 2.02
N LEU A 80 10.97 -14.74 1.76
CA LEU A 80 11.54 -13.60 1.05
C LEU A 80 11.99 -12.48 1.98
N LYS A 81 11.70 -12.61 3.27
CA LYS A 81 11.93 -11.57 4.26
C LYS A 81 13.40 -11.22 4.38
N HIS A 82 14.29 -12.20 4.39
CA HIS A 82 15.74 -11.92 4.45
C HIS A 82 16.24 -11.23 3.18
N ALA A 83 15.76 -11.66 2.01
CA ALA A 83 16.15 -11.07 0.72
C ALA A 83 15.68 -9.62 0.57
N VAL A 84 14.53 -9.26 1.13
CA VAL A 84 13.92 -7.94 0.96
C VAL A 84 14.12 -7.02 2.18
N LYS A 85 13.84 -7.48 3.40
CA LYS A 85 13.93 -6.64 4.61
C LYS A 85 15.36 -6.27 4.96
N CYS A 86 16.33 -7.17 4.82
CA CYS A 86 17.73 -6.83 5.14
C CYS A 86 18.32 -5.76 4.20
N ARG A 87 17.70 -5.55 3.04
CA ARG A 87 18.09 -4.53 2.06
C ARG A 87 17.32 -3.22 2.21
N CYS A 88 16.27 -3.21 3.02
CA CYS A 88 15.49 -2.03 3.33
C CYS A 88 15.84 -1.50 4.72
N ASN A 89 16.47 -0.32 4.78
CA ASN A 89 16.69 0.39 6.03
C ASN A 89 15.40 1.14 6.48
N HIS A 90 15.46 1.85 7.61
CA HIS A 90 14.31 2.63 8.13
C HIS A 90 13.77 3.68 7.14
N ASN A 91 14.61 4.13 6.20
CA ASN A 91 14.28 5.12 5.20
C ASN A 91 13.97 4.51 3.83
N CYS A 92 13.78 3.19 3.74
CA CYS A 92 13.49 2.49 2.49
C CYS A 92 12.27 3.13 1.82
N THR A 93 12.40 3.53 0.56
CA THR A 93 11.31 4.07 -0.24
C THR A 93 10.42 2.95 -0.79
N LEU A 94 9.30 3.31 -1.41
CA LEU A 94 8.46 2.31 -2.09
C LEU A 94 9.20 1.67 -3.27
N ASP A 95 10.00 2.46 -3.99
CA ASP A 95 10.77 2.04 -5.16
C ASP A 95 11.89 1.08 -4.75
N ASP A 96 12.51 1.30 -3.59
CA ASP A 96 13.50 0.38 -3.03
C ASP A 96 12.88 -0.98 -2.69
N ILE A 97 11.69 -0.99 -2.08
CA ILE A 97 10.94 -2.23 -1.78
C ILE A 97 10.62 -2.97 -3.07
N GLU A 98 10.09 -2.26 -4.06
CA GLU A 98 9.76 -2.80 -5.37
C GLU A 98 10.99 -3.42 -6.06
N LYS A 99 12.10 -2.68 -6.13
CA LYS A 99 13.35 -3.13 -6.74
C LYS A 99 13.86 -4.41 -6.06
N ASN A 100 13.84 -4.46 -4.74
CA ASN A 100 14.25 -5.65 -3.99
C ASN A 100 13.34 -6.86 -4.26
N LEU A 101 12.04 -6.65 -4.44
CA LEU A 101 11.10 -7.70 -4.81
C LEU A 101 11.32 -8.18 -6.26
N GLN A 102 11.59 -7.27 -7.20
CA GLN A 102 11.95 -7.60 -8.57
C GLN A 102 13.23 -8.44 -8.64
N ASP A 103 14.26 -8.07 -7.88
CA ASP A 103 15.51 -8.82 -7.80
C ASP A 103 15.30 -10.21 -7.21
N SER A 104 14.46 -10.32 -6.17
CA SER A 104 14.14 -11.61 -5.56
C SER A 104 13.42 -12.53 -6.54
N ARG A 105 12.43 -11.98 -7.28
CA ARG A 105 11.71 -12.72 -8.34
C ARG A 105 12.65 -13.21 -9.45
N LYS A 106 13.57 -12.36 -9.91
CA LYS A 106 14.59 -12.74 -10.91
C LYS A 106 15.44 -13.92 -10.41
N ARG A 107 15.93 -13.88 -9.16
CA ARG A 107 16.74 -14.97 -8.60
C ARG A 107 15.98 -16.29 -8.50
N THR A 108 14.72 -16.26 -8.11
CA THR A 108 13.88 -17.48 -8.04
C THR A 108 13.60 -18.06 -9.43
N ASN A 109 13.54 -17.23 -10.47
CA ASN A 109 13.32 -17.68 -11.84
C ASN A 109 14.59 -18.14 -12.57
N ILE A 110 15.80 -17.81 -12.08
CA ILE A 110 17.07 -18.26 -12.69
C ILE A 110 17.29 -19.77 -12.53
N GLY A 111 16.58 -20.42 -11.60
CA GLY A 111 16.65 -21.88 -11.36
C GLY A 111 15.54 -22.71 -12.02
N LYS A 112 14.70 -22.12 -12.88
CA LYS A 112 13.68 -22.80 -13.68
C LYS A 112 14.02 -22.68 -15.16
#